data_AF-A0A1Y1LXC7-F1
#
_entry.id   AF-A0A1Y1LXC7-F1
#
_cell.length_a   1.000
_cell.length_b   1.000
_cell.length_c   1.000
_cell.angle_alpha   90.00
_cell.angle_beta   90.00
_cell.angle_gamma   90.00
#
_symmetry.space_group_name_H-M   'P 1'
#
loop_
_entity.id
_entity.type
_entity.pdbx_description
1 polymer ?
#
loop_
_entity_poly.entity_id
_entity_poly.type
_entity_poly.pdbx_seq_one_letter_code
_entity_poly.pdbx_strand_id
1 'polypeptide(L)'
;DSGVADESAYDNIVQKLLTKPRARGTIIFGSDQEVAGVMRAVKRSNATGSFSWIGSDGWSARSLVSDGNEAEVEGTLSVQPQANPVRGFEEYFLGLNVENNQRNPWFVEFWEDHFQCRYPNSSR
;
A
#
# COMPACT_ATOMS: atom_id res chain seq x y z
N ASP A 1 15.18 10.27 2.14
CA ASP A 1 15.11 10.16 0.67
C ASP A 1 14.30 8.92 0.36
N SER A 2 13.01 9.09 0.06
CA SER A 2 12.04 7.98 -0.03
C SER A 2 12.12 7.22 -1.35
N GLY A 3 12.97 7.65 -2.31
CA GLY A 3 13.10 7.02 -3.62
C GLY A 3 11.87 7.18 -4.54
N VAL A 4 10.83 7.90 -4.08
CA VAL A 4 9.60 8.16 -4.84
C VAL A 4 9.82 9.30 -5.82
N ALA A 5 9.31 9.15 -7.05
CA ALA A 5 9.42 10.18 -8.08
C ALA A 5 8.59 11.42 -7.74
N ASP A 6 8.95 12.57 -8.32
CA ASP A 6 8.19 13.80 -8.22
C ASP A 6 6.79 13.66 -8.87
N GLU A 7 5.81 14.44 -8.40
CA GLU A 7 4.42 14.35 -8.87
C GLU A 7 4.29 14.58 -10.38
N SER A 8 5.12 15.48 -10.93
CA SER A 8 5.15 15.78 -12.36
C SER A 8 5.53 14.57 -13.21
N ALA A 9 6.30 13.62 -12.68
CA ALA A 9 6.66 12.40 -13.39
C ALA A 9 5.42 11.50 -13.59
N TYR A 10 4.58 11.37 -12.58
CA TYR A 10 3.33 10.59 -12.66
C TYR A 10 2.31 11.26 -13.59
N ASP A 11 2.19 12.59 -13.54
CA ASP A 11 1.33 13.33 -14.47
C ASP A 11 1.77 13.09 -15.92
N ASN A 12 3.08 13.13 -16.18
CA ASN A 12 3.64 12.84 -17.51
C ASN A 12 3.33 11.40 -17.97
N ILE A 13 3.31 10.41 -17.07
CA ILE A 13 2.93 9.03 -17.40
C ILE A 13 1.46 9.00 -17.82
N VAL A 14 0.56 9.59 -17.03
CA VAL A 14 -0.89 9.61 -17.31
C VAL A 14 -1.17 10.31 -18.64
N GLN A 15 -0.54 11.46 -18.89
CA GLN A 15 -0.69 12.18 -20.16
C GLN A 15 -0.22 11.33 -21.35
N LYS A 16 0.90 10.61 -21.22
CA LYS A 16 1.36 9.68 -22.25
C LYS A 16 0.38 8.53 -22.49
N LEU A 17 -0.23 7.97 -21.45
CA LEU A 17 -1.24 6.92 -21.59
C LEU A 17 -2.49 7.44 -22.32
N LEU A 18 -2.95 8.65 -21.98
CA LEU A 18 -4.10 9.30 -22.62
C LEU A 18 -3.91 9.52 -24.13
N THR A 19 -2.67 9.62 -24.61
CA THR A 19 -2.39 9.69 -26.07
C THR A 19 -2.77 8.41 -26.84
N LYS A 20 -3.08 7.31 -26.14
CA LYS A 20 -3.43 6.01 -26.73
C LYS A 20 -4.91 5.66 -26.47
N PRO A 21 -5.88 6.33 -27.10
CA PRO A 21 -7.32 6.21 -26.76
C PRO A 21 -7.90 4.80 -26.97
N ARG A 22 -7.26 3.97 -27.79
CA ARG A 22 -7.68 2.56 -28.01
C ARG A 22 -7.13 1.58 -26.98
N ALA A 23 -6.11 1.96 -26.20
CA ALA A 23 -5.51 1.12 -25.17
C ALA A 23 -6.12 1.48 -23.81
N ARG A 24 -7.18 0.76 -23.43
CA ARG A 24 -7.87 0.99 -22.14
C ARG A 24 -7.28 0.15 -21.01
N GLY A 25 -6.80 -1.05 -21.29
CA GLY A 25 -6.13 -1.91 -20.31
C GLY A 25 -4.70 -1.45 -20.03
N THR A 26 -4.35 -1.29 -18.75
CA THR A 26 -3.00 -0.91 -18.32
C THR A 26 -2.50 -1.89 -17.25
N ILE A 27 -1.34 -2.49 -17.49
CA ILE A 27 -0.67 -3.40 -16.56
C ILE A 27 0.39 -2.60 -15.79
N ILE A 28 0.32 -2.60 -14.47
CA ILE A 28 1.28 -1.87 -13.61
C ILE A 28 2.05 -2.85 -12.74
N PHE A 29 3.37 -2.88 -12.94
CA PHE A 29 4.34 -3.48 -12.05
C PHE A 29 5.07 -2.35 -11.31
N GLY A 30 4.80 -2.21 -10.02
CA GLY A 30 5.35 -1.15 -9.18
C GLY A 30 5.03 -1.38 -7.71
N SER A 31 5.68 -0.59 -6.86
CA SER A 31 5.35 -0.54 -5.43
C SER A 31 4.03 0.19 -5.18
N ASP A 32 3.42 -0.06 -4.02
CA ASP A 32 2.24 0.66 -3.55
C ASP A 32 2.42 2.19 -3.56
N GLN A 33 3.57 2.71 -3.16
CA GLN A 33 3.87 4.14 -3.16
C GLN A 33 3.84 4.74 -4.57
N GLU A 34 4.45 4.07 -5.55
CA GLU A 34 4.48 4.53 -6.94
C GLU A 34 3.10 4.48 -7.57
N VAL A 35 2.35 3.39 -7.35
CA VAL A 35 1.00 3.26 -7.91
C VAL A 35 0.05 4.26 -7.27
N ALA A 36 0.14 4.52 -5.97
CA ALA A 36 -0.61 5.60 -5.32
C ALA A 36 -0.32 6.97 -5.97
N GLY A 37 0.94 7.21 -6.37
CA GLY A 37 1.33 8.40 -7.15
C GLY A 37 0.65 8.48 -8.51
N VAL A 38 0.58 7.35 -9.24
CA VAL A 38 -0.13 7.26 -10.53
C VAL A 38 -1.63 7.50 -10.35
N MET A 39 -2.28 6.93 -9.34
CA MET A 39 -3.72 7.12 -9.11
C MET A 39 -4.04 8.58 -8.77
N ARG A 40 -3.21 9.24 -7.94
CA ARG A 40 -3.32 10.68 -7.70
C ARG A 40 -3.18 11.50 -8.99
N ALA A 41 -2.26 11.12 -9.88
CA ALA A 41 -2.10 11.78 -11.19
C ALA A 41 -3.31 11.56 -12.13
N VAL A 42 -3.92 10.37 -12.12
CA VAL A 42 -5.16 10.07 -12.86
C VAL A 42 -6.28 11.00 -12.38
N LYS A 43 -6.44 11.14 -11.06
CA LYS A 43 -7.40 12.04 -10.42
C LYS A 43 -7.17 13.50 -10.84
N ARG A 44 -5.93 14.01 -10.72
CA ARG A 44 -5.56 15.38 -11.14
C ARG A 44 -5.81 15.63 -12.63
N SER A 45 -5.64 14.61 -13.46
CA SER A 45 -5.85 14.69 -14.91
C SER A 45 -7.32 14.53 -15.33
N ASN A 46 -8.26 14.40 -14.39
CA ASN A 46 -9.67 14.07 -14.66
C ASN A 46 -9.83 12.83 -15.57
N ALA A 47 -8.96 11.85 -15.37
CA ALA A 47 -8.89 10.63 -16.19
C ALA A 47 -9.52 9.42 -15.48
N THR A 48 -10.28 9.63 -14.40
CA THR A 48 -11.00 8.58 -13.68
C THR A 48 -11.88 7.76 -14.63
N GLY A 49 -11.85 6.43 -14.51
CA GLY A 49 -12.55 5.52 -15.41
C GLY A 49 -11.97 5.42 -16.83
N SER A 50 -10.85 6.11 -17.13
CA SER A 50 -10.21 6.04 -18.46
C SER A 50 -9.40 4.76 -18.68
N PHE A 51 -9.01 4.07 -17.61
CA PHE A 51 -8.17 2.88 -17.68
C PHE A 51 -8.79 1.73 -16.89
N SER A 52 -8.52 0.51 -17.34
CA SER A 52 -8.79 -0.72 -16.57
C SER A 52 -7.45 -1.28 -16.13
N TRP A 53 -7.26 -1.42 -14.82
CA TRP A 53 -5.96 -1.74 -14.24
C TRP A 53 -5.79 -3.24 -14.05
N ILE A 54 -4.59 -3.72 -14.38
CA ILE A 54 -4.09 -5.05 -14.00
C ILE A 54 -2.88 -4.86 -13.10
N GLY A 55 -3.01 -5.21 -11.83
CA GLY A 55 -1.99 -4.99 -10.81
C GLY A 55 -1.18 -6.23 -10.44
N SER A 56 0.12 -6.03 -10.24
CA SER A 56 1.00 -7.00 -9.57
C SER A 56 0.73 -7.04 -8.06
N ASP A 57 1.26 -8.07 -7.42
CA ASP A 57 1.18 -8.27 -5.97
C ASP A 57 1.75 -7.10 -5.16
N GLY A 58 2.77 -6.43 -5.70
CA GLY A 58 3.46 -5.28 -5.09
C GLY A 58 2.58 -4.09 -4.67
N TRP A 59 1.39 -3.93 -5.25
CA TRP A 59 0.45 -2.85 -4.89
C TRP A 59 -1.00 -3.34 -4.71
N SER A 60 -1.27 -4.59 -5.08
CA SER A 60 -2.57 -5.23 -4.91
C SER A 60 -3.07 -5.22 -3.46
N ALA A 61 -4.34 -4.90 -3.26
CA ALA A 61 -5.03 -4.82 -1.96
C ALA A 61 -4.27 -4.10 -0.82
N ARG A 62 -3.39 -3.15 -1.17
CA ARG A 62 -2.78 -2.25 -0.20
C ARG A 62 -3.64 -1.00 -0.04
N SER A 63 -4.03 -0.71 1.21
CA SER A 63 -4.83 0.48 1.53
C SER A 63 -4.17 1.77 1.06
N LEU A 64 -2.83 1.84 1.09
CA LEU A 64 -2.06 3.00 0.61
C LEU A 64 -2.41 3.44 -0.83
N VAL A 65 -2.80 2.49 -1.69
CA VAL A 65 -3.15 2.79 -3.09
C VAL A 65 -4.62 3.23 -3.19
N SER A 66 -5.52 2.58 -2.46
CA SER A 66 -6.96 2.82 -2.54
C SER A 66 -7.41 4.05 -1.75
N ASP A 67 -6.83 4.30 -0.58
CA ASP A 67 -7.32 5.30 0.36
C ASP A 67 -7.22 6.70 -0.26
N GLY A 68 -8.37 7.34 -0.47
CA GLY A 68 -8.49 8.64 -1.14
C GLY A 68 -8.42 8.62 -2.68
N ASN A 69 -8.22 7.44 -3.29
CA ASN A 69 -8.23 7.22 -4.75
C ASN A 69 -9.21 6.11 -5.17
N GLU A 70 -10.26 5.87 -4.38
CA GLU A 70 -11.16 4.72 -4.53
C GLU A 70 -11.80 4.66 -5.92
N ALA A 71 -12.18 5.82 -6.46
CA ALA A 71 -12.77 5.93 -7.79
C ALA A 71 -11.74 5.65 -8.91
N GLU A 72 -10.46 5.98 -8.70
CA GLU A 72 -9.41 5.76 -9.69
C GLU A 72 -9.01 4.29 -9.78
N VAL A 73 -9.11 3.53 -8.68
CA VAL A 73 -8.77 2.10 -8.62
C VAL A 73 -9.97 1.17 -8.85
N GLU A 74 -11.18 1.71 -9.01
CA GLU A 74 -12.39 0.92 -9.19
C GLU A 74 -12.27 -0.06 -10.37
N GLY A 75 -12.66 -1.33 -10.14
CA GLY A 75 -12.61 -2.37 -11.16
C GLY A 75 -11.22 -2.94 -11.45
N THR A 76 -10.21 -2.60 -10.65
CA THR A 76 -8.86 -3.19 -10.76
C THR A 76 -8.90 -4.71 -10.61
N LEU A 77 -8.26 -5.40 -11.55
CA LEU A 77 -7.92 -6.81 -11.40
C LEU A 77 -6.49 -6.90 -10.89
N SER A 78 -6.23 -7.72 -9.88
CA SER A 78 -4.86 -7.90 -9.39
C SER A 78 -4.57 -9.34 -9.04
N VAL A 79 -3.29 -9.68 -9.02
CA VAL A 79 -2.81 -11.01 -8.67
C VAL A 79 -2.14 -10.95 -7.31
N GLN A 80 -2.53 -11.85 -6.43
CA GLN A 80 -1.91 -12.02 -5.11
C GLN A 80 -1.47 -13.47 -4.93
N PRO A 81 -0.30 -13.70 -4.31
CA PRO A 81 0.03 -15.01 -3.80
C PRO A 81 -1.08 -15.49 -2.86
N GLN A 82 -1.49 -16.75 -3.01
CA GLN A 82 -2.46 -17.33 -2.09
C GLN A 82 -1.85 -17.39 -0.69
N ALA A 83 -2.46 -16.67 0.26
CA ALA A 83 -2.08 -16.70 1.66
C ALA A 83 -3.05 -17.60 2.43
N ASN A 84 -2.50 -18.49 3.26
CA ASN A 84 -3.28 -19.32 4.19
C ASN A 84 -2.92 -18.93 5.62
N PRO A 85 -3.92 -18.81 6.53
CA PRO A 85 -3.64 -18.58 7.94
C PRO A 85 -2.74 -19.68 8.51
N VAL A 86 -1.72 -19.27 9.27
CA VAL A 86 -0.88 -20.22 10.00
C VAL A 86 -1.58 -20.56 11.30
N ARG A 87 -2.01 -21.81 11.45
CA ARG A 87 -2.71 -22.29 12.66
C ARG A 87 -1.88 -21.99 13.92
N GLY A 88 -2.51 -21.36 14.91
CA GLY A 88 -1.85 -21.00 16.18
C GLY A 88 -1.08 -19.67 16.14
N PHE A 89 -0.87 -19.07 14.97
CA PHE A 89 -0.11 -17.82 14.87
C PHE A 89 -0.88 -16.65 15.45
N GLU A 90 -2.19 -16.56 15.19
CA GLU A 90 -3.03 -15.49 15.72
C GLU A 90 -3.10 -15.55 17.25
N GLU A 91 -3.37 -16.73 17.80
CA GLU A 91 -3.42 -16.94 19.25
C GLU A 91 -2.06 -16.67 19.92
N TYR A 92 -0.97 -17.10 19.29
CA TYR A 92 0.38 -16.80 19.74
C TYR A 92 0.64 -15.29 19.74
N PHE A 93 0.40 -14.62 18.60
CA PHE A 93 0.75 -13.22 18.41
C PHE A 93 -0.10 -12.30 19.30
N LEU A 94 -1.40 -12.55 19.41
CA LEU A 94 -2.31 -11.79 20.28
C LEU A 94 -2.09 -12.08 21.77
N GLY A 95 -1.44 -13.20 22.12
CA GLY A 95 -1.03 -13.50 23.50
C GLY A 95 0.26 -12.80 23.94
N LEU A 96 0.99 -12.14 23.04
CA LEU A 96 2.21 -11.41 23.37
C LEU A 96 1.89 -10.10 24.08
N ASN A 97 2.73 -9.75 25.06
CA ASN A 97 2.75 -8.45 25.72
C ASN A 97 4.18 -8.07 26.11
N VAL A 98 4.35 -6.83 26.54
CA VAL A 98 5.65 -6.26 26.91
C VAL A 98 6.35 -7.00 28.06
N GLU A 99 5.60 -7.71 28.91
CA GLU A 99 6.16 -8.48 30.05
C GLU A 99 6.67 -9.86 29.61
N ASN A 100 5.96 -10.51 28.70
CA ASN A 100 6.22 -11.89 28.29
C ASN A 100 7.07 -12.04 27.02
N ASN A 101 7.31 -10.96 26.26
CA ASN A 101 8.05 -10.98 25.00
C ASN A 101 9.42 -10.28 25.08
N GLN A 102 10.30 -10.74 25.95
CA GLN A 102 11.63 -10.15 26.13
C GLN A 102 12.64 -10.50 25.02
N ARG A 103 12.30 -11.45 24.14
CA ARG A 103 13.19 -11.89 23.05
C ARG A 103 13.30 -10.89 21.89
N ASN A 104 12.28 -10.06 21.69
CA ASN A 104 12.20 -9.13 20.58
C ASN A 104 12.56 -7.72 21.09
N PRO A 105 13.75 -7.18 20.76
CA PRO A 105 14.19 -5.90 21.27
C PRO A 105 13.34 -4.71 20.79
N TRP A 106 12.60 -4.87 19.68
CA TRP A 106 11.73 -3.84 19.12
C TRP A 106 10.29 -3.92 19.65
N PHE A 107 9.96 -4.89 20.50
CA PHE A 107 8.56 -5.11 20.88
C PHE A 107 7.99 -4.02 21.77
N VAL A 108 8.80 -3.43 22.66
CA VAL A 108 8.38 -2.30 23.49
C VAL A 108 8.10 -1.08 22.61
N GLU A 109 8.99 -0.76 21.67
CA GLU A 109 8.81 0.32 20.70
C GLU A 109 7.54 0.12 19.87
N PHE A 110 7.35 -1.08 19.31
CA PHE A 110 6.12 -1.45 18.59
C PHE A 110 4.86 -1.26 19.45
N TRP A 111 4.89 -1.68 20.71
CA TRP A 111 3.73 -1.59 21.61
C TRP A 111 3.37 -0.14 21.92
N GLU A 112 4.37 0.69 22.23
CA GLU A 112 4.20 2.12 22.48
C GLU A 112 3.64 2.85 21.26
N ASP A 113 4.16 2.55 20.06
CA ASP A 113 3.66 3.12 18.79
C ASP A 113 2.25 2.62 18.46
N HIS A 114 1.99 1.33 18.53
CA HIS A 114 0.69 0.76 18.16
C HIS A 114 -0.44 1.26 19.06
N PHE A 115 -0.21 1.32 20.38
CA PHE A 115 -1.21 1.75 21.35
C PHE A 115 -1.13 3.24 21.71
N GLN A 116 -0.20 3.99 21.11
CA GLN A 116 0.02 5.41 21.36
C GLN A 116 0.20 5.71 22.86
N CYS A 117 1.02 4.91 23.53
CA CYS A 117 1.25 4.96 24.98
C CYS A 117 2.73 4.86 25.33
N ARG A 118 3.07 4.94 26.62
CA ARG A 118 4.44 4.74 27.11
C ARG A 118 4.48 3.67 28.19
N TYR A 119 5.36 2.69 28.02
CA TYR A 119 5.55 1.61 28.96
C TYR A 119 6.36 2.10 30.17
N PRO A 120 5.89 1.92 31.42
CA PRO A 120 6.56 2.48 32.61
C PRO A 120 8.01 2.05 32.81
N ASN A 121 8.35 0.85 32.36
CA ASN A 121 9.69 0.26 32.49
C ASN A 121 10.51 0.35 31.18
N SER A 122 10.10 1.17 30.20
CA SER A 122 10.91 1.36 29.00
C SER A 122 12.17 2.17 29.33
N SER A 123 13.34 1.56 29.06
CA SER A 123 14.60 2.28 29.00
C SER A 123 14.52 3.26 27.82
N ARG A 124 14.79 4.54 28.07
CA ARG A 124 15.06 5.49 26.99
C ARG A 124 16.33 5.13 26.25
#